data_AF-A0A538H283-F1
#
_entry.id   AF-A0A538H283-F1
#
_cell.length_a   1.000
_cell.length_b   1.000
_cell.length_c   1.000
_cell.angle_alpha   90.00
_cell.angle_beta   90.00
_cell.angle_gamma   90.00
#
_symmetry.space_group_name_H-M   'P 1'
#
loop_
_entity.id
_entity.type
_entity.pdbx_description
1 polymer ?
#
loop_
_entity_poly.entity_id
_entity_poly.type
_entity_poly.pdbx_seq_one_letter_code
_entity_poly.pdbx_strand_id
1 'polypeptide(L)'
;MLPHERVRFAHNSERQFAKLLDFYGIVWEYEPRTFVLETNGDGQPAQAFAPDFHLPAYDLYIEITTLNQKLVTKKNRKLRLLRELYPDVKVKMFYQRDYLALLVKYGLEQPDQLEPVPDVVEPLPLRFDDVDTDVAARRRARPKPA
;
A
#
# COMPACT_ATOMS: atom_id res chain seq x y z
N MET A 1 -25.60 8.62 -3.28
CA MET A 1 -24.68 7.49 -3.54
C MET A 1 -23.26 7.98 -3.43
N LEU A 2 -22.51 7.40 -2.50
CA LEU A 2 -21.09 7.66 -2.30
C LEU A 2 -20.26 7.00 -3.43
N PRO A 3 -19.06 7.50 -3.74
CA PRO A 3 -18.21 6.94 -4.80
C PRO A 3 -17.99 5.42 -4.71
N HIS A 4 -17.75 4.87 -3.52
CA HIS A 4 -17.50 3.42 -3.35
C HIS A 4 -18.71 2.55 -3.68
N GLU A 5 -19.94 3.08 -3.59
CA GLU A 5 -21.17 2.32 -3.90
C GLU A 5 -21.33 2.08 -5.40
N ARG A 6 -20.59 2.81 -6.24
CA ARG A 6 -20.68 2.74 -7.70
C ARG A 6 -19.65 1.78 -8.31
N VAL A 7 -18.65 1.35 -7.53
CA VAL A 7 -17.54 0.52 -8.00
C VAL A 7 -17.76 -0.94 -7.61
N ARG A 8 -17.49 -1.85 -8.55
CA ARG A 8 -17.49 -3.30 -8.29
C ARG A 8 -16.08 -3.76 -7.92
N PHE A 9 -15.82 -3.83 -6.62
CA PHE A 9 -14.55 -4.31 -6.08
C PHE A 9 -14.38 -5.83 -6.23
N ALA A 10 -13.16 -6.27 -6.50
CA ALA A 10 -12.77 -7.68 -6.56
C ALA A 10 -12.81 -8.31 -5.16
N HIS A 11 -12.45 -7.55 -4.12
CA HIS A 11 -12.44 -8.02 -2.74
C HIS A 11 -13.20 -7.10 -1.78
N ASN A 12 -13.75 -7.69 -0.70
CA ASN A 12 -14.47 -6.93 0.33
C ASN A 12 -13.54 -5.93 1.07
N SER A 13 -12.26 -6.26 1.23
CA SER A 13 -11.25 -5.39 1.83
C SER A 13 -11.06 -4.09 1.05
N GLU A 14 -11.10 -4.15 -0.29
CA GLU A 14 -11.02 -2.97 -1.15
C GLU A 14 -12.25 -2.07 -0.97
N ARG A 15 -13.44 -2.66 -0.93
CA ARG A 15 -14.68 -1.91 -0.65
C ARG A 15 -14.62 -1.20 0.69
N GLN A 16 -14.17 -1.90 1.74
CA GLN A 16 -14.06 -1.32 3.09
C GLN A 16 -13.08 -0.14 3.09
N PHE A 17 -11.94 -0.27 2.42
CA PHE A 17 -10.96 0.80 2.28
C PHE A 17 -11.51 2.00 1.51
N ALA A 18 -12.19 1.76 0.37
CA ALA A 18 -12.85 2.81 -0.40
C ALA A 18 -13.91 3.57 0.40
N LYS A 19 -14.70 2.85 1.21
CA LYS A 19 -15.67 3.44 2.13
C LYS A 19 -14.98 4.33 3.18
N LEU A 20 -13.81 3.95 3.67
CA LEU A 20 -13.03 4.78 4.59
C LEU A 20 -12.53 6.06 3.91
N LEU A 21 -12.00 5.95 2.70
CA LEU A 21 -11.54 7.11 1.94
C LEU A 21 -12.69 8.09 1.69
N ASP A 22 -13.87 7.58 1.31
CA ASP A 22 -15.08 8.37 1.18
C ASP A 22 -15.49 9.05 2.49
N PHE A 23 -15.37 8.34 3.63
CA PHE A 23 -15.68 8.91 4.96
C PHE A 23 -14.76 10.08 5.31
N TYR A 24 -13.47 10.00 4.98
CA TYR A 24 -12.51 11.09 5.16
C TYR A 24 -12.55 12.14 4.03
N GLY A 25 -13.39 11.98 3.02
CA GLY A 25 -13.46 12.87 1.87
C GLY A 25 -12.21 12.84 0.98
N ILE A 26 -11.43 11.77 1.04
CA ILE A 26 -10.24 11.59 0.22
C ILE A 26 -10.69 11.11 -1.17
N VAL A 27 -10.26 11.81 -2.22
CA VAL A 27 -10.51 11.40 -3.60
C VAL A 27 -9.62 10.21 -3.95
N TRP A 28 -10.21 9.20 -4.60
CA TRP A 28 -9.51 7.99 -5.00
C TRP A 28 -9.98 7.45 -6.35
N GLU A 29 -9.12 6.65 -6.97
CA GLU A 29 -9.34 5.92 -8.22
C GLU A 29 -9.07 4.44 -7.96
N TYR A 30 -9.90 3.54 -8.50
CA TYR A 30 -9.75 2.08 -8.36
C TYR A 30 -9.10 1.49 -9.60
N GLU A 31 -8.08 0.64 -9.42
CA GLU A 31 -7.24 0.04 -10.47
C GLU A 31 -6.87 1.03 -11.60
N PRO A 32 -6.29 2.20 -11.25
CA PRO A 32 -6.12 3.34 -12.15
C PRO A 32 -5.14 3.07 -13.29
N ARG A 33 -4.15 2.20 -13.04
CA ARG A 33 -3.03 1.97 -13.95
C ARG A 33 -2.37 0.64 -13.68
N THR A 34 -1.92 -0.02 -14.74
CA THR A 34 -1.05 -1.19 -14.68
C THR A 34 0.37 -0.81 -15.10
N PHE A 35 1.36 -1.20 -14.30
CA PHE A 35 2.78 -1.01 -14.57
C PHE A 35 3.41 -2.31 -15.06
N VAL A 36 4.09 -2.26 -16.19
CA VAL A 36 4.82 -3.41 -16.74
C VAL A 36 6.19 -3.48 -16.08
N LEU A 37 6.48 -4.59 -15.41
CA LEU A 37 7.72 -4.80 -14.66
C LEU A 37 8.75 -5.66 -15.41
N GLU A 38 8.28 -6.50 -16.33
CA GLU A 38 9.15 -7.37 -17.13
C GLU A 38 8.45 -7.67 -18.45
N THR A 39 9.20 -7.71 -19.54
CA THR A 39 8.72 -8.12 -20.87
C THR A 39 9.45 -9.37 -21.32
N ASN A 40 8.76 -10.30 -21.97
CA ASN A 40 9.38 -11.48 -22.56
C ASN A 40 10.15 -11.13 -23.85
N GLY A 41 10.82 -12.13 -24.44
CA GLY A 41 11.58 -11.96 -25.69
C GLY A 41 10.74 -11.52 -26.90
N ASP A 42 9.42 -11.70 -26.84
CA ASP A 42 8.47 -11.29 -27.86
C ASP A 42 7.88 -9.89 -27.60
N GLY A 43 8.38 -9.17 -26.58
CA GLY A 43 7.95 -7.82 -26.22
C GLY A 43 6.62 -7.75 -25.45
N GLN A 44 6.03 -8.89 -25.07
CA GLN A 44 4.80 -8.94 -24.27
C GLN A 44 5.10 -8.83 -22.77
N PRO A 45 4.21 -8.20 -21.96
CA PRO A 45 4.37 -8.15 -20.51
C PRO A 45 4.42 -9.54 -19.88
N ALA A 46 5.59 -9.92 -19.33
CA ALA A 46 5.79 -11.14 -18.56
C ALA A 46 5.42 -10.95 -17.09
N GLN A 47 5.68 -9.76 -16.53
CA GLN A 47 5.26 -9.38 -15.19
C GLN A 47 4.68 -7.97 -15.19
N ALA A 48 3.57 -7.80 -14.50
CA ALA A 48 2.95 -6.51 -14.28
C ALA A 48 2.49 -6.36 -12.81
N PHE A 49 2.28 -5.11 -12.42
CA PHE A 49 1.78 -4.69 -11.13
C PHE A 49 0.69 -3.64 -11.33
N ALA A 50 -0.51 -3.92 -10.84
CA ALA A 50 -1.65 -3.02 -10.88
C ALA A 50 -2.03 -2.71 -9.43
N PRO A 51 -1.72 -1.50 -8.92
CA PRO A 51 -2.16 -1.09 -7.59
C PRO A 51 -3.68 -1.01 -7.50
N ASP A 52 -4.22 -1.42 -6.36
CA ASP A 52 -5.66 -1.41 -6.10
C ASP A 52 -6.27 0.00 -6.12
N PHE A 53 -5.54 1.01 -5.60
CA PHE A 53 -6.01 2.39 -5.56
C PHE A 53 -4.93 3.42 -5.95
N HIS A 54 -5.37 4.59 -6.39
CA HIS A 54 -4.57 5.81 -6.46
C HIS A 54 -5.28 6.95 -5.75
N LEU A 55 -4.53 7.76 -5.02
CA LEU A 55 -4.99 8.96 -4.33
C LEU A 55 -4.37 10.18 -5.03
N PRO A 56 -5.08 10.83 -5.98
CA PRO A 56 -4.49 11.87 -6.83
C PRO A 56 -3.94 13.07 -6.06
N ALA A 57 -4.58 13.43 -4.94
CA ALA A 57 -4.13 14.54 -4.10
C ALA A 57 -2.74 14.34 -3.47
N TYR A 58 -2.29 13.08 -3.38
CA TYR A 58 -1.01 12.70 -2.76
C TYR A 58 -0.03 12.08 -3.76
N ASP A 59 -0.44 11.92 -5.03
CA ASP A 59 0.29 11.17 -6.06
C ASP A 59 0.74 9.80 -5.53
N LEU A 60 -0.20 9.08 -4.89
CA LEU A 60 0.11 7.89 -4.10
C LEU A 60 -0.74 6.70 -4.54
N TYR A 61 -0.07 5.61 -4.91
CA TYR A 61 -0.69 4.32 -5.19
C TYR A 61 -0.73 3.46 -3.94
N ILE A 62 -1.86 2.80 -3.71
CA ILE A 62 -2.09 1.92 -2.56
C ILE A 62 -2.38 0.51 -3.06
N GLU A 63 -1.70 -0.46 -2.43
CA GLU A 63 -1.94 -1.88 -2.61
C GLU A 63 -2.46 -2.48 -1.31
N ILE A 64 -3.64 -3.08 -1.34
CA ILE A 64 -4.21 -3.81 -0.22
C ILE A 64 -3.69 -5.23 -0.24
N THR A 65 -3.27 -5.71 0.93
CA THR A 65 -2.88 -7.10 1.11
C THR A 65 -3.58 -7.72 2.31
N THR A 66 -4.42 -8.70 2.01
CA THR A 66 -5.13 -9.56 2.97
C THR A 66 -4.41 -10.90 3.20
N LEU A 67 -3.37 -11.18 2.41
CA LEU A 67 -2.80 -12.52 2.27
C LEU A 67 -1.66 -12.82 3.26
N ASN A 68 -1.57 -14.11 3.59
CA ASN A 68 -0.56 -14.73 4.47
C ASN A 68 0.88 -14.37 4.04
N GLN A 69 1.82 -14.25 5.00
CA GLN A 69 3.17 -13.68 4.84
C GLN A 69 3.97 -14.22 3.63
N LYS A 70 3.72 -15.44 3.17
CA LYS A 70 4.42 -16.02 1.99
C LYS A 70 4.07 -15.31 0.66
N LEU A 71 2.86 -14.77 0.50
CA LEU A 71 2.43 -14.06 -0.71
C LEU A 71 2.92 -12.61 -0.73
N VAL A 72 3.12 -12.04 0.47
CA VAL A 72 3.76 -10.73 0.67
C VAL A 72 5.17 -10.72 0.07
N THR A 73 5.94 -11.81 0.16
CA THR A 73 7.29 -11.87 -0.42
C THR A 73 7.30 -11.68 -1.94
N LYS A 74 6.32 -12.27 -2.65
CA LYS A 74 6.18 -12.09 -4.11
C LYS A 74 5.73 -10.67 -4.46
N LYS A 75 4.77 -10.10 -3.74
CA LYS A 75 4.35 -8.69 -3.91
C LYS A 75 5.51 -7.73 -3.63
N ASN A 76 6.29 -7.97 -2.58
CA ASN A 76 7.47 -7.16 -2.24
C ASN A 76 8.55 -7.21 -3.33
N ARG A 77 8.75 -8.36 -3.99
CA ARG A 77 9.64 -8.43 -5.16
C ARG A 77 9.13 -7.54 -6.28
N LYS A 78 7.84 -7.59 -6.59
CA LYS A 78 7.22 -6.71 -7.60
C LYS A 78 7.33 -5.24 -7.24
N LEU A 79 7.11 -4.87 -5.97
CA LEU A 79 7.24 -3.50 -5.49
C LEU A 79 8.68 -2.97 -5.58
N ARG A 80 9.68 -3.83 -5.33
CA ARG A 80 11.10 -3.46 -5.52
C ARG A 80 11.38 -3.18 -7.00
N LEU A 81 10.95 -4.08 -7.89
CA LEU A 81 11.09 -3.89 -9.34
C LEU A 81 10.34 -2.65 -9.83
N LEU A 82 9.14 -2.38 -9.29
CA LEU A 82 8.40 -1.16 -9.59
C LEU A 82 9.20 0.08 -9.22
N ARG A 83 9.80 0.12 -8.02
CA ARG A 83 10.62 1.26 -7.57
C ARG A 83 11.90 1.43 -8.37
N GLU A 84 12.45 0.33 -8.90
CA GLU A 84 13.63 0.37 -9.78
C GLU A 84 13.28 0.90 -11.18
N LEU A 85 12.14 0.50 -11.74
CA LEU A 85 11.71 0.88 -13.10
C LEU A 85 10.93 2.21 -13.16
N TYR A 86 10.23 2.54 -12.08
CA TYR A 86 9.37 3.71 -11.94
C TYR A 86 9.67 4.42 -10.62
N PRO A 87 10.84 5.08 -10.50
CA PRO A 87 11.28 5.70 -9.24
C PRO A 87 10.36 6.82 -8.76
N ASP A 88 9.67 7.49 -9.68
CA ASP A 88 8.73 8.58 -9.36
C ASP A 88 7.39 8.07 -8.84
N VAL A 89 7.10 6.77 -8.98
CA VAL A 89 5.82 6.18 -8.56
C VAL A 89 5.86 5.87 -7.06
N LYS A 90 5.10 6.65 -6.28
CA LYS A 90 4.92 6.41 -4.85
C LYS A 90 3.90 5.29 -4.65
N VAL A 91 4.35 4.17 -4.09
CA VAL A 91 3.46 3.04 -3.75
C VAL A 91 3.62 2.62 -2.29
N LYS A 92 2.50 2.47 -1.58
CA LYS A 92 2.42 1.94 -0.22
C LYS A 92 1.56 0.68 -0.17
N MET A 93 1.99 -0.29 0.61
CA MET A 93 1.27 -1.54 0.82
C MET A 93 0.59 -1.50 2.19
N PHE A 94 -0.72 -1.69 2.22
CA PHE A 94 -1.55 -1.67 3.42
C PHE A 94 -2.05 -3.07 3.75
N TYR A 95 -1.83 -3.50 4.99
CA TYR A 95 -2.42 -4.73 5.49
C TYR A 95 -3.83 -4.45 6.01
N GLN A 96 -4.76 -5.35 5.71
CA GLN A 96 -6.14 -5.22 6.19
C GLN A 96 -6.21 -5.12 7.73
N ARG A 97 -5.31 -5.82 8.44
CA ARG A 97 -5.24 -5.77 9.91
C ARG A 97 -4.77 -4.41 10.43
N ASP A 98 -3.78 -3.81 9.78
CA ASP A 98 -3.24 -2.50 10.18
C ASP A 98 -4.29 -1.40 9.96
N TYR A 99 -5.09 -1.52 8.89
CA TYR A 99 -6.26 -0.67 8.64
C TYR A 99 -7.33 -0.82 9.74
N LEU A 100 -7.68 -2.04 10.15
CA LEU A 100 -8.64 -2.25 11.25
C LEU A 100 -8.12 -1.65 12.57
N ALA A 101 -6.81 -1.78 12.84
CA ALA A 101 -6.19 -1.15 14.01
C ALA A 101 -6.24 0.39 13.95
N LEU A 102 -6.06 0.97 12.77
CA LEU A 102 -6.23 2.41 12.54
C LEU A 102 -7.68 2.85 12.77
N LEU A 103 -8.67 2.09 12.30
CA LEU A 103 -10.09 2.39 12.56
C LEU A 103 -10.43 2.39 14.06
N VAL A 104 -9.95 1.41 14.82
CA VAL A 104 -10.14 1.34 16.28
C VAL A 104 -9.44 2.52 16.97
N LYS A 105 -8.21 2.84 16.56
CA LYS A 105 -7.41 3.93 17.14
C LYS A 105 -8.04 5.31 16.92
N TYR A 106 -8.74 5.52 15.80
CA TYR A 106 -9.47 6.75 15.51
C TYR A 106 -10.97 6.70 15.89
N GLY A 107 -11.41 5.66 16.62
CA GLY A 107 -12.73 5.57 17.24
C GLY A 107 -13.88 5.20 16.31
N LEU A 108 -13.60 4.54 15.18
CA LEU A 108 -14.58 4.21 14.14
C LEU A 108 -15.21 2.79 14.30
N GLU A 109 -14.63 1.88 15.09
CA GLU A 109 -15.20 0.56 15.46
C GLU A 109 -14.78 0.12 16.89
N GLN A 110 -15.57 -0.78 17.52
CA GLN A 110 -15.31 -1.32 18.87
C GLN A 110 -14.36 -2.54 18.84
N PRO A 111 -13.53 -2.76 19.90
CA PRO A 111 -12.36 -3.65 19.86
C PRO A 111 -12.63 -5.16 19.86
N ASP A 112 -13.89 -5.59 20.01
CA ASP A 112 -14.26 -6.94 20.47
C ASP A 112 -13.97 -8.10 19.49
N GLN A 113 -13.36 -7.83 18.32
CA GLN A 113 -13.15 -8.83 17.26
C GLN A 113 -11.69 -9.08 16.85
N LEU A 114 -10.68 -8.56 17.57
CA LEU A 114 -9.28 -8.69 17.16
C LEU A 114 -8.40 -9.37 18.23
N GLU A 115 -7.91 -10.56 17.91
CA GLU A 115 -6.80 -11.22 18.60
C GLU A 115 -5.55 -10.31 18.63
N PRO A 116 -4.81 -10.26 19.74
CA PRO A 116 -3.67 -9.37 19.91
C PRO A 116 -2.58 -9.64 18.85
N VAL A 117 -2.04 -8.56 18.30
CA VAL A 117 -0.90 -8.60 17.37
C VAL A 117 0.39 -8.69 18.20
N PRO A 118 1.33 -9.59 17.89
CA PRO A 118 2.66 -9.56 18.51
C PRO A 118 3.36 -8.24 18.16
N ASP A 119 4.04 -7.64 19.16
CA ASP A 119 4.70 -6.32 19.22
C ASP A 119 5.70 -5.95 18.09
N VAL A 120 5.79 -6.73 17.01
CA VAL A 120 6.88 -6.64 16.03
C VAL A 120 6.66 -5.58 14.95
N VAL A 121 5.49 -4.93 14.91
CA VAL A 121 5.22 -3.84 13.96
C VAL A 121 4.50 -2.74 14.70
N GLU A 122 5.24 -1.71 15.12
CA GLU A 122 4.63 -0.46 15.57
C GLU A 122 3.70 0.05 14.47
N PRO A 123 2.39 0.25 14.74
CA PRO A 123 1.49 0.84 13.78
C PRO A 123 1.93 2.28 13.54
N LEU A 124 2.56 2.54 12.40
CA LEU A 124 2.93 3.89 12.00
C LEU A 124 1.68 4.77 12.05
N PRO A 125 1.75 5.98 12.63
CA PRO A 125 0.69 6.96 12.43
C PRO A 125 0.49 7.13 10.92
N LEU A 126 -0.75 7.22 10.46
CA LEU A 126 -1.08 7.59 9.08
C LEU A 126 -0.62 9.03 8.83
N ARG A 127 0.69 9.20 8.62
CA ARG A 127 1.31 10.42 8.13
C ARG A 127 1.43 10.26 6.63
N PHE A 128 0.56 10.97 5.91
CA PHE A 128 0.64 11.09 4.47
C PHE A 128 1.82 11.99 4.04
N ASP A 129 2.37 12.78 4.98
CA ASP A 129 3.40 13.79 4.73
C ASP A 129 4.86 13.27 4.82
N ASP A 130 5.11 12.09 5.42
CA ASP A 130 6.48 11.58 5.63
C ASP A 130 7.10 10.91 4.39
N VAL A 131 6.74 11.33 3.17
CA VAL A 131 7.28 10.73 1.93
C VAL A 131 8.57 11.42 1.45
N ASP A 132 9.04 12.47 2.12
CA ASP A 132 10.19 13.28 1.66
C ASP A 132 11.50 13.14 2.44
N THR A 133 11.64 12.18 3.36
CA THR A 133 12.90 12.00 4.10
C THR A 133 13.27 10.55 4.29
N ASP A 134 13.75 9.88 3.23
CA ASP A 134 14.65 8.73 3.46
C ASP A 134 15.65 8.42 2.32
N VAL A 135 16.07 9.45 1.57
CA VAL A 135 17.17 9.32 0.59
C VAL A 135 18.51 9.84 1.15
N ALA A 136 18.52 10.61 2.24
CA ALA A 136 19.74 11.25 2.77
C ALA A 136 20.43 10.53 3.95
N ALA A 137 19.78 9.58 4.65
CA ALA A 137 20.30 9.08 5.93
C ALA A 137 21.25 7.86 5.87
N ARG A 138 21.48 7.23 4.71
CA ARG A 138 22.30 6.00 4.62
C ARG A 138 23.73 6.17 4.10
N ARG A 139 24.22 7.41 3.96
CA ARG A 139 25.66 7.67 3.72
C ARG A 139 26.37 8.12 5.00
N ARG A 140 26.64 7.20 5.92
CA ARG A 140 27.79 7.25 6.87
C ARG A 140 27.77 6.04 7.79
N ALA A 141 28.75 5.16 7.60
CA ALA A 141 29.53 4.45 8.62
C ALA A 141 30.01 3.09 8.07
N ARG A 142 31.19 3.11 7.43
CA ARG A 142 32.03 1.94 7.26
C ARG A 142 33.17 2.11 8.27
N PRO A 143 33.36 1.25 9.29
CA PRO A 143 34.60 1.27 10.04
C PRO A 143 35.69 0.58 9.19
N LYS A 144 36.89 1.18 9.17
CA LYS A 144 38.09 0.51 8.65
C LYS A 144 38.50 -0.61 9.62
N PRO A 145 38.93 -1.78 9.13
CA PRO A 145 39.56 -2.78 9.97
C PRO A 145 40.98 -2.34 10.35
N ALA A 146 41.38 -2.63 11.59
CA ALA A 146 42.77 -2.64 12.04
C ALA A 146 43.23 -4.10 12.12
#